data_AF-A0A016V6D1-F1
#
_entry.id   AF-A0A016V6D1-F1
#
_cell.length_a   1.000
_cell.length_b   1.000
_cell.length_c   1.000
_cell.angle_alpha   90.00
_cell.angle_beta   90.00
_cell.angle_gamma   90.00
#
_symmetry.space_group_name_H-M   'P 1'
#
loop_
_entity.id
_entity.type
_entity.pdbx_description
1 polymer ?
#
loop_
_entity_poly.entity_id
_entity_poly.type
_entity_poly.pdbx_seq_one_letter_code
_entity_poly.pdbx_strand_id
1 'polypeptide(L)'
;MIGAFGLPATTTYLNSNGVNPIMHERNKNAKTIENRFTEGWLEVKRKKVAKALASRFDNTPVGGKKRDYTSSVLWNIKYLSSFKWVHLMEQLQYERAVSAHHMSAEIAQAKRVAAHFEEQVEKGRHLRKLEEKALKANGVWNKFQREIEQRKVLKPKRKKLKSSQAHSAAKDDDVLQMIFAE
;
A
#
# COMPACT_ATOMS: atom_id res chain seq x y z
N MET A 1 -8.40 -35.86 8.55
CA MET A 1 -7.35 -35.94 7.51
C MET A 1 -7.90 -36.75 6.35
N ILE A 2 -8.15 -36.14 5.20
CA ILE A 2 -8.41 -36.87 3.96
C ILE A 2 -7.49 -36.24 2.91
N GLY A 3 -6.37 -36.91 2.67
CA GLY A 3 -5.51 -36.62 1.53
C GLY A 3 -6.14 -37.19 0.25
N ALA A 4 -5.99 -36.48 -0.86
CA ALA A 4 -6.31 -37.00 -2.17
C ALA A 4 -5.17 -36.68 -3.14
N PHE A 5 -4.62 -37.77 -3.67
CA PHE A 5 -3.54 -37.86 -4.64
C PHE A 5 -3.82 -37.10 -5.95
N GLY A 6 -2.77 -36.42 -6.42
CA GLY A 6 -2.39 -36.12 -7.81
C GLY A 6 -3.39 -36.34 -8.95
N LEU A 7 -3.99 -35.24 -9.40
CA LEU A 7 -4.29 -35.00 -10.83
C LEU A 7 -3.99 -33.51 -11.12
N PRO A 8 -3.48 -33.16 -12.31
CA PRO A 8 -3.16 -31.77 -12.66
C PRO A 8 -4.47 -30.99 -12.89
N ALA A 9 -5.02 -30.45 -11.81
CA ALA A 9 -6.05 -29.44 -11.88
C ALA A 9 -5.52 -28.22 -12.60
N THR A 10 -6.37 -27.62 -13.43
CA THR A 10 -6.00 -26.51 -14.29
C THR A 10 -6.86 -25.31 -13.92
N THR A 11 -6.20 -24.21 -13.53
CA THR A 11 -6.84 -23.06 -12.89
C THR A 11 -7.19 -21.96 -13.91
N THR A 12 -8.34 -21.32 -13.72
CA THR A 12 -8.81 -20.16 -14.47
C THR A 12 -8.86 -18.95 -13.52
N TYR A 13 -8.32 -17.82 -13.97
CA TYR A 13 -8.32 -16.53 -13.28
C TYR A 13 -9.57 -15.74 -13.66
N LEU A 14 -10.32 -15.24 -12.67
CA LEU A 14 -11.36 -14.24 -12.88
C LEU A 14 -10.76 -12.89 -12.52
N ASN A 15 -10.48 -12.08 -13.54
CA ASN A 15 -9.98 -10.73 -13.36
C ASN A 15 -11.11 -9.76 -13.69
N SER A 16 -11.81 -9.22 -12.70
CA SER A 16 -12.50 -7.96 -12.99
C SER A 16 -11.43 -6.87 -13.03
N ASN A 17 -10.78 -6.69 -14.18
CA ASN A 17 -9.83 -5.60 -14.37
C ASN A 17 -10.46 -4.31 -13.84
N GLY A 18 -9.67 -3.53 -13.10
CA GLY A 18 -10.02 -2.28 -12.43
C GLY A 18 -10.48 -1.13 -13.34
N VAL A 19 -11.36 -1.41 -14.29
CA VAL A 19 -12.29 -0.42 -14.80
C VAL A 19 -13.23 -0.16 -13.63
N ASN A 20 -13.04 0.97 -12.95
CA ASN A 20 -14.11 1.55 -12.16
C ASN A 20 -15.38 1.38 -12.99
N PRO A 21 -16.42 0.67 -12.50
CA PRO A 21 -17.65 0.55 -13.25
C PRO A 21 -18.01 1.97 -13.66
N ILE A 22 -18.19 2.23 -14.96
CA ILE A 22 -18.65 3.52 -15.46
C ILE A 22 -19.87 3.82 -14.60
N MET A 23 -19.69 4.72 -13.62
CA MET A 23 -20.68 4.95 -12.61
C MET A 23 -21.78 5.71 -13.31
N HIS A 24 -22.78 5.01 -13.84
CA HIS A 24 -24.08 5.62 -14.01
C HIS A 24 -24.42 6.25 -12.66
N GLU A 25 -24.66 7.56 -12.67
CA GLU A 25 -24.81 8.40 -11.47
C GLU A 25 -25.54 7.64 -10.36
N ARG A 26 -24.82 7.41 -9.25
CA ARG A 26 -25.33 6.64 -8.12
C ARG A 26 -26.64 7.27 -7.63
N ASN A 27 -27.74 6.53 -7.74
CA ASN A 27 -28.98 6.90 -7.09
C ASN A 27 -28.74 6.88 -5.57
N LYS A 28 -28.80 8.05 -4.93
CA LYS A 28 -28.48 8.27 -3.51
C LYS A 28 -29.36 7.44 -2.55
N ASN A 29 -30.46 6.87 -3.05
CA ASN A 29 -31.42 6.06 -2.30
C ASN A 29 -31.24 4.54 -2.46
N ALA A 30 -30.29 4.06 -3.27
CA ALA A 30 -30.03 2.64 -3.41
C ALA A 30 -29.07 2.16 -2.32
N LYS A 31 -29.50 1.19 -1.50
CA LYS A 31 -28.65 0.45 -0.57
C LYS A 31 -27.56 -0.25 -1.40
N THR A 32 -26.42 0.42 -1.55
CA THR A 32 -25.33 -0.05 -2.42
C THR A 32 -24.84 -1.36 -1.82
N ILE A 33 -25.07 -2.47 -2.52
CA ILE A 33 -24.43 -3.73 -2.18
C ILE A 33 -22.94 -3.49 -2.45
N GLU A 34 -22.19 -3.22 -1.39
CA GLU A 34 -20.75 -3.07 -1.46
C GLU A 34 -20.19 -4.39 -2.00
N ASN A 35 -19.57 -4.34 -3.18
CA ASN A 35 -18.94 -5.51 -3.78
C ASN A 35 -17.82 -5.96 -2.85
N ARG A 36 -18.09 -6.97 -2.02
CA ARG A 36 -17.12 -7.51 -1.05
C ARG A 36 -15.89 -8.10 -1.72
N PHE A 37 -16.02 -8.54 -2.97
CA PHE A 37 -14.96 -9.14 -3.76
C PHE A 37 -15.04 -8.63 -5.20
N THR A 38 -13.91 -8.19 -5.73
CA THR A 38 -13.75 -7.78 -7.13
C THR A 38 -13.32 -8.97 -7.99
N GLU A 39 -12.39 -9.77 -7.48
CA GLU A 39 -11.74 -10.85 -8.23
C GLU A 39 -11.89 -12.22 -7.56
N GLY A 40 -11.67 -13.29 -8.34
CA GLY A 40 -11.80 -14.66 -7.86
C GLY A 40 -11.01 -15.67 -8.69
N TRP A 41 -10.90 -16.88 -8.16
CA TRP A 41 -10.16 -17.96 -8.78
C TRP A 41 -11.04 -19.21 -8.89
N LEU A 42 -11.08 -19.82 -10.08
CA LEU A 42 -11.84 -21.04 -10.35
C LEU A 42 -10.88 -22.16 -10.72
N GLU A 43 -10.83 -23.22 -9.91
CA GLU A 43 -10.04 -24.41 -10.19
C GLU A 43 -10.89 -25.47 -10.89
N VAL A 44 -10.46 -25.90 -12.08
CA VAL A 44 -11.21 -26.86 -12.90
C VAL A 44 -10.41 -28.14 -13.07
N LYS A 45 -11.04 -29.29 -12.83
CA LYS A 45 -10.38 -30.62 -12.86
C LYS A 45 -9.83 -31.00 -14.25
N ARG A 46 -10.47 -30.54 -15.33
CA ARG A 46 -10.10 -30.87 -16.72
C ARG A 46 -9.72 -29.62 -17.52
N LYS A 47 -8.51 -29.60 -18.08
CA LYS A 47 -8.01 -28.50 -18.94
C LYS A 47 -8.94 -28.13 -20.11
N LYS A 48 -9.55 -29.13 -20.75
CA LYS A 48 -10.49 -28.89 -21.86
C LYS A 48 -11.71 -28.08 -21.42
N VAL A 49 -12.24 -28.36 -20.23
CA VAL A 49 -13.38 -27.65 -19.65
C VAL A 49 -12.97 -26.23 -19.27
N ALA A 50 -11.81 -26.05 -18.65
CA ALA A 50 -11.28 -24.73 -18.29
C ALA A 50 -11.15 -23.80 -19.51
N LYS A 51 -10.59 -24.31 -20.62
CA LYS A 51 -10.48 -23.58 -21.88
C LYS A 51 -11.85 -23.22 -22.46
N ALA A 52 -12.78 -24.18 -22.50
CA ALA A 52 -14.13 -23.95 -23.01
C ALA A 52 -14.89 -22.91 -22.19
N LEU A 53 -14.76 -22.94 -20.85
CA LEU A 53 -15.37 -21.96 -19.96
C LEU A 53 -14.80 -20.55 -20.20
N ALA A 54 -13.47 -20.43 -20.26
CA ALA A 54 -12.83 -19.13 -20.53
C ALA A 54 -13.30 -18.58 -21.88
N SER A 55 -13.22 -19.35 -22.97
CA SER A 55 -13.68 -18.89 -24.28
C SER A 55 -15.17 -18.59 -24.36
N ARG A 56 -16.00 -19.28 -23.58
CA ARG A 56 -17.46 -19.10 -23.60
C ARG A 56 -17.91 -17.87 -22.80
N PHE A 57 -17.29 -17.64 -21.64
CA PHE A 57 -17.75 -16.62 -20.71
C PHE A 57 -16.96 -15.31 -20.81
N ASP A 58 -15.75 -15.32 -21.36
CA ASP A 58 -14.98 -14.09 -21.51
C ASP A 58 -15.75 -13.04 -22.35
N ASN A 59 -15.83 -11.82 -21.83
CA ASN A 59 -16.58 -10.68 -22.37
C ASN A 59 -18.10 -10.92 -22.56
N THR A 60 -18.68 -11.89 -21.86
CA THR A 60 -20.14 -12.10 -21.87
C THR A 60 -20.80 -11.44 -20.66
N PRO A 61 -22.06 -10.97 -20.75
CA PRO A 61 -22.75 -10.42 -19.60
C PRO A 61 -22.93 -11.48 -18.51
N VAL A 62 -22.72 -11.07 -17.26
CA VAL A 62 -22.92 -11.93 -16.08
C VAL A 62 -24.36 -12.45 -16.00
N GLY A 63 -25.30 -11.67 -16.55
CA GLY A 63 -26.72 -11.95 -16.52
C GLY A 63 -27.38 -11.45 -15.24
N GLY A 64 -28.58 -11.95 -14.97
CA GLY A 64 -29.44 -11.48 -13.87
C GLY A 64 -30.68 -10.75 -14.39
N LYS A 65 -31.48 -10.16 -13.49
CA LYS A 65 -32.66 -9.41 -13.90
C LYS A 65 -32.21 -8.09 -14.52
N LYS A 66 -32.92 -7.60 -15.53
CA LYS A 66 -32.61 -6.32 -16.22
C LYS A 66 -32.45 -5.12 -15.28
N ARG A 67 -33.06 -5.18 -14.09
CA ARG A 67 -33.03 -4.11 -13.09
C ARG A 67 -31.91 -4.28 -12.05
N ASP A 68 -31.16 -5.39 -12.10
CA ASP A 68 -30.05 -5.66 -11.20
C ASP A 68 -28.79 -4.97 -11.72
N TYR A 69 -27.96 -4.47 -10.80
CA TYR A 69 -26.69 -3.81 -11.11
C TYR A 69 -25.72 -4.71 -11.90
N THR A 70 -25.81 -6.03 -11.72
CA THR A 70 -24.93 -7.01 -12.38
C THR A 70 -25.33 -7.32 -13.83
N SER A 71 -26.50 -6.86 -14.28
CA SER A 71 -27.05 -7.23 -15.59
C SER A 71 -26.21 -6.73 -16.77
N SER A 72 -25.56 -5.57 -16.62
CA SER A 72 -24.66 -4.98 -17.61
C SER A 72 -23.18 -5.29 -17.37
N VAL A 73 -22.83 -5.94 -16.27
CA VAL A 73 -21.45 -6.30 -15.95
C VAL A 73 -21.01 -7.44 -16.85
N LEU A 74 -19.81 -7.32 -17.43
CA LEU A 74 -19.21 -8.36 -18.25
C LEU A 74 -18.29 -9.25 -17.40
N TRP A 75 -18.32 -10.54 -17.68
CA TRP A 75 -17.29 -11.47 -17.25
C TRP A 75 -15.96 -11.13 -17.92
N ASN A 76 -14.87 -11.16 -17.16
CA ASN A 76 -13.51 -11.13 -17.70
C ASN A 76 -12.74 -12.30 -17.08
N ILE A 77 -12.46 -13.30 -17.90
CA ILE A 77 -12.04 -14.62 -17.45
C ILE A 77 -10.89 -15.11 -18.32
N LYS A 78 -9.75 -15.41 -17.70
CA LYS A 78 -8.58 -15.90 -18.39
C LYS A 78 -8.19 -17.29 -17.93
N TYR A 79 -7.99 -18.19 -18.89
CA TYR A 79 -7.41 -19.50 -18.63
C TYR A 79 -5.89 -19.37 -18.39
N LEU A 80 -5.39 -19.89 -17.28
CA LEU A 80 -3.95 -19.93 -16.98
C LEU A 80 -3.44 -21.38 -17.03
N SER A 81 -2.52 -21.66 -17.94
CA SER A 81 -1.89 -22.98 -18.02
C SER A 81 -0.94 -23.21 -16.85
N SER A 82 -0.94 -24.42 -16.31
CA SER A 82 0.02 -24.86 -15.27
C SER A 82 -0.02 -24.06 -13.97
N PHE A 83 -1.05 -23.24 -13.78
CA PHE A 83 -1.28 -22.51 -12.55
C PHE A 83 -2.13 -23.36 -11.59
N LYS A 84 -1.81 -23.31 -10.30
CA LYS A 84 -2.48 -24.05 -9.23
C LYS A 84 -2.79 -23.10 -8.07
N TRP A 85 -3.82 -23.41 -7.29
CA TRP A 85 -4.19 -22.64 -6.09
C TRP A 85 -3.01 -22.45 -5.11
N VAL A 86 -2.13 -23.44 -5.00
CA VAL A 86 -0.94 -23.37 -4.15
C VAL A 86 -0.05 -22.18 -4.53
N HIS A 87 0.14 -21.89 -5.82
CA HIS A 87 0.97 -20.77 -6.26
C HIS A 87 0.36 -19.42 -5.85
N LEU A 88 -0.96 -19.30 -5.87
CA LEU A 88 -1.66 -18.09 -5.40
C LEU A 88 -1.46 -17.91 -3.90
N MET A 89 -1.63 -18.98 -3.13
CA MET A 89 -1.46 -18.93 -1.67
C MET A 89 -0.03 -18.63 -1.27
N GLU A 90 0.93 -19.24 -1.96
CA GLU A 90 2.36 -18.99 -1.77
C GLU A 90 2.69 -17.52 -2.05
N GLN A 91 2.22 -16.96 -3.17
CA GLN A 91 2.40 -15.55 -3.50
C GLN A 91 1.76 -14.64 -2.45
N LEU A 92 0.53 -14.91 -2.04
CA LEU A 92 -0.18 -14.12 -1.03
C LEU A 92 0.54 -14.16 0.33
N GLN A 93 1.03 -15.34 0.73
CA GLN A 93 1.80 -15.50 1.96
C GLN A 93 3.13 -14.76 1.88
N TYR A 94 3.82 -14.86 0.75
CA TYR A 94 5.07 -14.16 0.50
C TYR A 94 4.88 -12.64 0.59
N GLU A 95 3.87 -12.07 -0.08
CA GLU A 95 3.57 -10.64 -0.04
C GLU A 95 3.28 -10.15 1.38
N ARG A 96 2.48 -10.92 2.14
CA ARG A 96 2.20 -10.63 3.55
C ARG A 96 3.46 -10.68 4.41
N ALA A 97 4.32 -11.68 4.20
CA ALA A 97 5.57 -11.84 4.93
C ALA A 97 6.54 -10.68 4.62
N VAL A 98 6.67 -10.29 3.35
CA VAL A 98 7.50 -9.15 2.92
C VAL A 98 6.98 -7.85 3.53
N SER A 99 5.67 -7.61 3.49
CA SER A 99 5.05 -6.43 4.08
C SER A 99 5.27 -6.37 5.61
N ALA A 100 5.07 -7.49 6.31
CA ALA A 100 5.32 -7.58 7.74
C ALA A 100 6.80 -7.37 8.09
N HIS A 101 7.71 -7.90 7.28
CA HIS A 101 9.15 -7.69 7.44
C HIS A 101 9.53 -6.21 7.25
N HIS A 102 9.02 -5.55 6.22
CA HIS A 102 9.25 -4.13 5.97
C HIS A 102 8.76 -3.27 7.14
N MET A 103 7.52 -3.50 7.59
CA MET A 103 6.95 -2.81 8.74
C MET A 103 7.77 -3.04 10.02
N SER A 104 8.22 -4.28 10.26
CA SER A 104 9.06 -4.60 11.42
C SER A 104 10.42 -3.91 11.37
N ALA A 105 11.02 -3.79 10.18
CA ALA A 105 12.27 -3.08 9.98
C ALA A 105 12.13 -1.58 10.24
N GLU A 106 11.05 -0.95 9.75
CA GLU A 106 10.72 0.45 10.04
C GLU A 106 10.54 0.69 11.53
N ILE A 107 9.75 -0.17 12.21
CA ILE A 107 9.54 -0.10 13.66
C ILE A 107 10.87 -0.26 14.40
N ALA A 108 11.71 -1.21 13.98
CA ALA A 108 13.02 -1.42 14.59
C ALA A 108 13.93 -0.20 14.43
N GLN A 109 13.92 0.44 13.26
CA GLN A 109 14.67 1.68 13.03
C GLN A 109 14.17 2.81 13.94
N ALA A 110 12.86 3.03 14.00
CA ALA A 110 12.25 4.05 14.86
C ALA A 110 12.58 3.80 16.35
N LYS A 111 12.53 2.54 16.80
CA LYS A 111 12.91 2.15 18.16
C LYS A 111 14.38 2.42 18.46
N ARG A 112 15.31 2.10 17.54
CA ARG A 112 16.74 2.40 17.72
C ARG A 112 16.97 3.91 17.87
N VAL A 113 16.33 4.73 17.05
CA VAL A 113 16.44 6.19 17.13
C VAL A 113 15.86 6.73 18.43
N ALA A 114 14.70 6.23 18.88
CA ALA A 114 14.07 6.63 20.13
C ALA A 114 14.92 6.26 21.35
N ALA A 115 15.43 5.02 21.40
CA ALA A 115 16.29 4.56 22.48
C ALA A 115 17.59 5.38 22.57
N HIS A 116 18.22 5.67 21.43
CA HIS A 116 19.38 6.55 21.41
C HIS A 116 19.04 7.96 21.91
N PHE A 117 17.89 8.52 21.53
CA PHE A 117 17.47 9.82 22.03
C PHE A 117 17.25 9.82 23.55
N GLU A 118 16.61 8.79 24.09
CA GLU A 118 16.41 8.62 25.52
C GLU A 118 17.74 8.60 26.29
N GLU A 119 18.71 7.81 25.81
CA GLU A 119 20.06 7.74 26.38
C GLU A 119 20.76 9.12 26.37
N GLN A 120 20.66 9.86 25.27
CA GLN A 120 21.26 11.20 25.17
C GLN A 120 20.59 12.22 26.12
N VAL A 121 19.27 12.14 26.28
CA VAL A 121 18.54 12.98 27.22
C VAL A 121 18.93 12.64 28.66
N GLU A 122 19.08 11.36 29.01
CA GLU A 122 19.55 10.91 30.32
C GLU A 122 20.96 11.39 30.63
N LYS A 123 21.90 11.23 29.69
CA LYS A 123 23.26 11.77 29.78
C LYS A 123 23.23 13.29 30.00
N GLY A 124 22.40 14.01 29.22
CA GLY A 124 22.21 15.45 29.38
C GLY A 124 21.69 15.84 30.77
N ARG A 125 20.69 15.12 31.31
CA ARG A 125 20.18 15.33 32.67
C ARG A 125 21.24 15.06 33.73
N HIS A 126 22.04 14.00 33.56
CA HIS A 126 23.10 13.64 34.49
C HIS A 126 24.21 14.70 34.52
N LEU A 127 24.71 15.10 33.35
CA LEU A 127 25.72 16.15 33.22
C LEU A 127 25.26 17.48 33.82
N ARG A 128 23.99 17.87 33.62
CA ARG A 128 23.42 19.08 34.23
C ARG A 128 23.43 19.01 35.76
N LYS A 129 23.10 17.86 36.35
CA LYS A 129 23.17 17.67 37.81
C LYS A 129 24.60 17.77 38.34
N LEU A 130 25.58 17.27 37.59
CA LEU A 130 27.00 17.40 37.93
C LEU A 130 27.48 18.84 37.85
N GLU A 131 27.13 19.56 36.79
CA GLU A 131 27.41 20.99 36.62
C GLU A 131 26.84 21.81 37.79
N GLU A 132 25.57 21.60 38.15
CA GLU A 132 24.94 22.27 39.29
C GLU A 132 25.63 21.99 40.63
N LYS A 133 26.16 20.77 40.83
CA LYS A 133 26.94 20.41 42.03
C LYS A 133 28.33 21.06 42.04
N ALA A 134 29.02 21.07 40.91
CA ALA A 134 30.34 21.69 40.77
C ALA A 134 30.28 23.20 41.03
N LEU A 135 29.29 23.89 40.45
CA LEU A 135 29.06 25.32 40.68
C LEU A 135 28.76 25.63 42.16
N LYS A 136 27.93 24.82 42.83
CA LYS A 136 27.64 24.98 44.27
C LYS A 136 28.85 24.78 45.18
N ALA A 137 29.84 24.00 44.74
CA ALA A 137 31.08 23.76 45.46
C ALA A 137 32.20 24.77 45.11
N ASN A 138 31.87 25.91 44.46
CA ASN A 138 32.81 26.89 43.93
C ASN A 138 33.84 26.32 42.93
N GLY A 139 33.55 25.17 42.29
CA GLY A 139 34.40 24.59 41.25
C GLY A 139 34.15 25.21 39.88
N VAL A 140 35.21 25.34 39.07
CA VAL A 140 35.11 25.82 37.68
C VAL A 140 34.69 24.68 36.76
N TRP A 141 33.55 24.81 36.09
CA TRP A 141 33.07 23.84 35.10
C TRP A 141 33.42 24.31 33.67
N ASN A 142 34.40 23.66 33.04
CA ASN A 142 34.77 23.96 31.67
C ASN A 142 33.74 23.38 30.70
N LYS A 143 32.92 24.26 30.13
CA LYS A 143 31.93 23.91 29.11
C LYS A 143 32.68 23.55 27.83
N PHE A 144 32.80 22.26 27.51
CA PHE A 144 33.31 21.86 26.19
C PHE A 144 32.44 22.49 25.11
N GLN A 145 33.04 23.39 24.34
CA GLN A 145 32.37 24.08 23.24
C GLN A 145 32.25 23.06 22.11
N ARG A 146 31.03 22.55 21.88
CA ARG A 146 30.77 21.63 20.79
C ARG A 146 31.14 22.33 19.49
N GLU A 147 32.12 21.79 18.76
CA GLU A 147 32.55 22.32 17.46
C GLU A 147 31.46 22.23 16.39
N ILE A 148 30.46 21.38 16.62
CA ILE A 148 29.34 21.15 15.70
C ILE A 148 28.10 21.89 16.21
N GLU A 149 27.70 22.94 15.49
CA GLU A 149 26.41 23.59 15.72
C GLU A 149 25.25 22.67 15.32
N GLN A 150 24.29 22.51 16.22
CA GLN A 150 23.09 21.73 15.95
C GLN A 150 22.23 22.50 14.94
N ARG A 151 22.05 21.95 13.72
CA ARG A 151 21.17 22.56 12.71
C ARG A 151 19.79 22.81 13.32
N LYS A 152 19.33 24.06 13.27
CA LYS A 152 17.97 24.41 13.70
C LYS A 152 16.97 23.58 12.89
N VAL A 153 16.13 22.81 13.58
CA VAL A 153 15.06 22.04 12.94
C VAL A 153 14.12 23.03 12.29
N LEU A 154 14.10 23.07 10.95
CA LEU A 154 13.11 23.82 10.20
C LEU A 154 11.76 23.16 10.45
N LYS A 155 10.95 23.72 11.36
CA LYS A 155 9.56 23.32 11.50
C LYS A 155 8.89 23.54 10.14
N PRO A 156 8.38 22.50 9.46
CA PRO A 156 7.70 22.71 8.20
C PRO A 156 6.49 23.60 8.46
N LYS A 157 6.50 24.82 7.94
CA LYS A 157 5.27 25.63 7.85
C LYS A 157 4.31 24.79 7.02
N ARG A 158 3.22 24.30 7.64
CA ARG A 158 2.08 23.72 6.92
C ARG A 158 1.57 24.80 5.97
N LYS A 159 2.02 24.80 4.71
CA LYS A 159 1.42 25.61 3.66
C LYS A 159 0.00 25.07 3.48
N LYS A 160 -1.00 25.75 4.05
CA LYS A 160 -2.38 25.60 3.59
C LYS A 160 -2.36 25.96 2.10
N LEU A 161 -2.49 24.97 1.22
CA LEU A 161 -2.76 25.24 -0.18
C LEU A 161 -4.09 26.00 -0.23
N LYS A 162 -4.02 27.32 -0.47
CA LYS A 162 -5.18 28.09 -0.91
C LYS A 162 -5.38 27.73 -2.39
N SER A 163 -6.31 26.82 -2.65
CA SER A 163 -6.81 26.53 -3.98
C SER A 163 -7.65 27.72 -4.46
N SER A 164 -7.00 28.73 -5.03
CA SER A 164 -7.67 29.83 -5.72
C SER A 164 -6.75 30.46 -6.76
N GLN A 165 -6.35 29.67 -7.77
CA GLN A 165 -5.89 30.24 -9.03
C GLN A 165 -6.17 29.24 -10.15
N ALA A 166 -6.94 29.66 -11.16
CA ALA A 166 -7.23 28.87 -12.35
C ALA A 166 -5.92 28.46 -13.04
N HIS A 167 -5.78 27.19 -13.38
CA HIS A 167 -4.66 26.65 -14.13
C HIS A 167 -4.73 27.20 -15.57
N SER A 168 -3.75 28.00 -15.96
CA SER A 168 -3.54 28.43 -17.35
C SER A 168 -2.48 27.52 -17.99
N ALA A 169 -2.75 27.04 -19.21
CA ALA A 169 -1.92 26.09 -19.96
C ALA A 169 -0.41 26.43 -20.01
N ALA A 170 -0.05 27.71 -19.97
CA ALA A 170 1.35 28.16 -19.97
C ALA A 170 2.20 27.67 -18.78
N LYS A 171 1.58 27.24 -17.66
CA LYS A 171 2.31 26.70 -16.51
C LYS A 171 2.60 25.21 -16.63
N ASP A 172 1.86 24.50 -17.47
CA ASP A 172 2.05 23.07 -17.67
C ASP A 172 3.25 22.82 -18.61
N ASP A 173 3.51 23.71 -19.58
CA ASP A 173 4.68 23.61 -20.47
C ASP A 173 6.02 23.72 -19.72
N ASP A 174 6.11 24.60 -18.71
CA ASP A 174 7.33 24.78 -17.91
C ASP A 174 7.61 23.54 -17.03
N VAL A 175 6.54 22.90 -16.55
CA VAL A 175 6.62 21.63 -15.81
C VAL A 175 7.02 20.47 -16.73
N LEU A 176 6.49 20.44 -17.95
CA LEU A 176 6.84 19.42 -18.95
C LEU A 176 8.30 19.54 -19.38
N GLN A 177 8.82 20.76 -19.56
CA GLN A 177 10.24 20.98 -19.86
C GLN A 177 11.15 20.48 -18.73
N MET A 178 10.75 20.65 -17.47
CA MET A 178 11.55 20.20 -16.34
C MET A 178 11.55 18.67 -16.15
N ILE A 179 10.55 17.97 -16.69
CA ILE A 179 10.42 16.50 -16.62
C ILE A 179 11.10 15.81 -17.81
N PHE A 180 11.07 16.43 -19.00
CA PHE A 180 11.53 15.82 -20.25
C PHE A 180 12.84 16.43 -20.82
N ALA A 181 13.47 17.38 -20.13
CA ALA A 181 14.82 17.82 -20.47
C ALA A 181 15.85 16.82 -19.94
N GLU A 182 16.49 16.11 -20.88
CA GLU A 182 17.74 15.35 -20.67
C GLU A 182 18.96 16.28 -20.82
#